data_AF-A0A5C6A4M6-F1
#
_entry.id   AF-A0A5C6A4M6-F1
#
_cell.length_a   1.000
_cell.length_b   1.000
_cell.length_c   1.000
_cell.angle_alpha   90.00
_cell.angle_beta   90.00
_cell.angle_gamma   90.00
#
_symmetry.space_group_name_H-M   'P 1'
#
loop_
_entity.id
_entity.type
_entity.pdbx_description
1 polymer ?
#
loop_
_entity_poly.entity_id
_entity_poly.type
_entity_poly.pdbx_seq_one_letter_code
_entity_poly.pdbx_strand_id
1 'polypeptide(L)' 'MTADWFYMGTGWLRKSRRVGPISEADLLHRIDKGQIEPDTLVQSSKTRGKWVKMEKVGPAMKRWLAAHPDAEQAGE' A
#
# COMPACT_ATOMS: atom_id res chain seq x y z
N MET A 1 -12.81 11.97 9.15
CA MET A 1 -11.92 11.74 8.00
C MET A 1 -10.50 12.05 8.46
N THR A 2 -9.78 11.07 9.00
CA THR A 2 -8.43 11.26 9.57
C THR A 2 -7.69 9.93 9.44
N ALA A 3 -7.03 9.74 8.31
CA ALA A 3 -6.15 8.60 8.11
C ALA A 3 -4.89 9.13 7.43
N ASP A 4 -3.85 9.36 8.23
CA ASP A 4 -2.52 9.81 7.83
C ASP A 4 -1.72 8.59 7.37
N TRP A 5 -1.99 8.09 6.17
CA TRP A 5 -1.24 6.97 5.63
C TRP A 5 0.09 7.46 5.04
N PHE A 6 1.14 6.69 5.30
CA PHE A 6 2.45 6.83 4.69
C PHE A 6 2.79 5.51 4.02
N TYR A 7 3.53 5.56 2.92
CA TYR A 7 4.08 4.38 2.28
C TYR A 7 5.54 4.61 1.85
N MET A 8 6.29 3.53 1.72
CA MET A 8 7.65 3.57 1.18
C MET A 8 7.58 3.46 -0.35
N GLY A 9 7.74 4.59 -1.03
CA GLY A 9 7.81 4.62 -2.49
C GLY A 9 9.23 4.40 -2.99
N THR A 10 9.35 3.71 -4.11
CA THR A 10 10.63 3.53 -4.82
C THR A 10 10.88 4.75 -5.71
N GLY A 11 11.82 5.60 -5.33
CA GLY A 11 12.17 6.78 -6.13
C GLY A 11 13.03 6.45 -7.36
N TRP A 12 13.07 7.38 -8.31
CA TRP A 12 13.81 7.28 -9.58
C TRP A 12 15.34 7.06 -9.44
N LEU A 13 15.90 7.15 -8.22
CA LEU A 13 17.31 6.87 -7.93
C LEU A 13 17.50 5.78 -6.85
N ARG A 14 16.71 4.69 -6.88
CA ARG A 14 16.81 3.53 -5.96
C ARG A 14 16.70 3.86 -4.45
N LYS A 15 16.46 5.11 -4.07
CA LYS A 15 16.23 5.49 -2.67
C LYS A 15 14.75 5.28 -2.33
N SER A 16 14.51 4.44 -1.33
CA SER A 16 13.20 4.34 -0.70
C SER A 16 12.87 5.68 -0.04
N ARG A 17 11.76 6.30 -0.44
CA ARG A 17 11.29 7.57 0.11
C ARG A 17 9.95 7.36 0.81
N ARG A 18 9.83 7.89 2.02
CA ARG A 18 8.54 8.02 2.70
C ARG A 18 7.66 9.01 1.94
N VAL A 19 6.49 8.55 1.50
CA VAL A 19 5.46 9.35 0.84
C VAL A 19 4.23 9.43 1.75
N GLY A 20 3.78 10.64 2.07
CA GLY A 20 2.62 10.90 2.95
C GLY A 20 2.76 12.20 3.74
N PRO A 21 1.76 12.56 4.57
CA PRO A 21 0.52 11.81 4.81
C PRO A 21 -0.42 11.89 3.60
N ILE A 22 -1.06 10.77 3.25
CA ILE A 22 -2.13 10.68 2.25
C ILE A 22 -3.38 10.11 2.88
N SER A 23 -4.55 10.38 2.28
CA SER A 23 -5.81 9.80 2.74
C SER A 23 -5.86 8.29 2.49
N GLU A 24 -6.74 7.58 3.19
CA GLU A 24 -7.01 6.17 2.90
C GLU A 24 -7.53 5.96 1.46
N ALA A 25 -8.35 6.88 0.95
CA ALA A 25 -8.84 6.83 -0.43
C ALA A 25 -7.70 6.95 -1.44
N ASP A 26 -6.74 7.85 -1.21
CA ASP A 26 -5.54 7.98 -2.04
C ASP A 26 -4.66 6.74 -1.97
N LEU A 27 -4.51 6.13 -0.80
CA LEU A 27 -3.77 4.88 -0.64
C LEU A 27 -4.39 3.79 -1.52
N LEU A 28 -5.72 3.60 -1.43
CA LEU A 28 -6.44 2.62 -2.24
C LEU A 28 -6.35 2.94 -3.73
N HIS A 29 -6.46 4.21 -4.13
CA HIS A 29 -6.32 4.61 -5.54
C HIS A 29 -4.94 4.31 -6.11
N ARG A 30 -3.88 4.38 -5.28
CA ARG A 30 -2.51 4.02 -5.67
C ARG A 30 -2.32 2.51 -5.78
N ILE A 31 -2.97 1.74 -4.90
CA ILE A 31 -3.05 0.27 -4.97
C ILE A 31 -3.75 -0.15 -6.26
N ASP A 32 -4.90 0.46 -6.56
CA ASP A 32 -5.67 0.23 -7.79
C ASP A 32 -4.81 0.53 -9.05
N LYS A 33 -3.91 1.50 -8.97
CA LYS A 33 -2.96 1.86 -10.06
C LYS A 33 -1.70 0.98 -10.13
N GLY A 34 -1.52 0.01 -9.23
CA GLY A 34 -0.31 -0.80 -9.16
C GLY A 34 0.95 -0.04 -8.68
N GLN A 35 0.78 1.11 -8.02
CA GLN A 35 1.89 1.88 -7.46
C GLN A 35 2.33 1.40 -6.07
N ILE A 36 1.51 0.55 -5.44
CA ILE A 36 1.73 -0.02 -4.12
C ILE A 36 1.52 -1.51 -4.25
N GLU A 37 2.59 -2.25 -4.01
CA GLU A 37 2.61 -3.72 -4.03
C GLU A 37 2.31 -4.29 -2.63
N PRO A 38 1.92 -5.57 -2.51
CA PRO A 38 1.68 -6.21 -1.21
C PRO A 38 2.88 -6.13 -0.26
N ASP A 39 4.11 -6.17 -0.80
CA ASP A 39 5.35 -6.04 -0.03
C ASP A 39 5.66 -4.60 0.42
N THR A 40 5.00 -3.59 -0.16
CA THR A 40 5.23 -2.18 0.14
C THR A 40 4.95 -1.89 1.60
N LEU A 41 5.92 -1.29 2.30
CA LEU A 41 5.73 -0.87 3.69
C LEU A 41 4.82 0.34 3.76
N VAL A 42 3.77 0.24 4.58
CA VAL A 42 2.79 1.27 4.90
C VAL A 42 2.76 1.55 6.41
N GLN A 43 2.43 2.77 6.78
CA GLN A 43 2.33 3.23 8.17
C GLN A 43 1.13 4.17 8.31
N SER A 44 0.39 4.05 9.41
CA SER A 44 -0.66 4.99 9.79
C SER A 44 -0.91 4.93 11.29
N SER A 45 -1.76 5.82 11.81
CA SER A 45 -2.34 5.71 13.14
C SER A 45 -3.02 4.34 13.36
N LYS A 46 -3.64 3.77 12.31
CA LYS A 46 -4.24 2.42 12.35
C LYS A 46 -3.21 1.31 12.56
N THR A 47 -1.96 1.52 12.14
CA THR A 47 -0.86 0.57 12.35
C THR A 47 -0.08 0.87 13.65
N ARG A 48 -0.64 1.72 14.53
CA ARG A 48 0.01 2.22 15.75
C ARG A 48 1.37 2.88 15.47
N GLY A 49 1.49 3.54 14.31
CA GLY A 49 2.74 4.15 13.88
C GLY A 49 3.84 3.16 13.50
N LYS A 50 3.53 1.86 13.30
CA LYS A 50 4.50 0.87 12.82
C LYS A 50 4.46 0.76 11.30
N TRP A 51 5.63 0.57 10.69
CA TRP A 51 5.74 0.15 9.30
C TRP A 51 5.37 -1.32 9.18
N VAL A 52 4.35 -1.61 8.40
CA VAL A 52 3.89 -2.97 8.11
C VAL A 52 3.76 -3.13 6.60
N LYS A 53 3.94 -4.34 6.08
CA LYS A 53 3.69 -4.61 4.67
C LYS A 53 2.20 -4.39 4.35
N MET A 54 1.90 -3.94 3.13
CA MET A 54 0.54 -3.69 2.66
C MET A 54 -0.33 -4.95 2.75
N GLU A 55 0.23 -6.14 2.51
CA GLU A 55 -0.47 -7.44 2.66
C GLU A 55 -1.10 -7.64 4.07
N LYS A 56 -0.52 -7.03 5.12
CA LYS A 56 -1.03 -7.14 6.49
C LYS A 56 -2.22 -6.21 6.75
N VAL A 57 -2.49 -5.28 5.84
CA VAL A 57 -3.62 -4.37 5.90
C VAL A 57 -4.79 -5.00 5.14
N GLY A 58 -5.63 -5.74 5.86
CA GLY A 58 -6.73 -6.52 5.26
C GLY A 58 -7.60 -5.76 4.24
N PRO A 59 -8.09 -4.53 4.51
CA PRO A 59 -8.86 -3.75 3.53
C PRO A 59 -8.08 -3.38 2.27
N ALA A 60 -6.78 -3.13 2.39
CA ALA A 60 -5.90 -2.78 1.28
C ALA A 60 -5.58 -4.02 0.43
N MET A 61 -5.28 -5.16 1.06
CA MET A 61 -5.02 -6.42 0.38
C MET A 61 -6.25 -6.92 -0.41
N LYS A 62 -7.44 -6.84 0.20
CA LYS A 62 -8.70 -7.17 -0.50
C LYS A 62 -8.92 -6.32 -1.75
N ARG A 63 -8.57 -5.04 -1.69
CA ARG A 63 -8.68 -4.11 -2.83
C ARG A 63 -7.66 -4.45 -3.90
N TRP A 64 -6.43 -4.74 -3.51
CA TRP A 64 -5.38 -5.14 -4.44
C TRP A 64 -5.75 -6.42 -5.19
N LEU A 65 -6.25 -7.46 -4.50
CA LEU A 65 -6.74 -8.68 -5.15
C LEU A 65 -7.89 -8.41 -6.13
N ALA A 66 -8.82 -7.53 -5.77
CA ALA A 66 -9.93 -7.14 -6.66
C ALA A 66 -9.47 -6.33 -7.89
N ALA A 67 -8.41 -5.52 -7.75
CA ALA A 67 -7.85 -4.71 -8.83
C ALA A 67 -6.85 -5.49 -9.71
N HIS A 68 -6.27 -6.58 -9.19
CA HIS A 68 -5.24 -7.39 -9.86
C HIS A 68 -5.60 -8.89 -9.82
N PRO A 69 -6.68 -9.32 -10.51
CA PRO A 69 -7.12 -10.71 -10.52
C PRO A 69 -6.09 -11.68 -11.12
N ASP A 70 -5.19 -11.19 -11.98
CA ASP A 70 -4.16 -11.99 -12.64
C ASP A 70 -3.05 -12.47 -11.68
N ALA A 71 -2.84 -11.76 -10.56
CA ALA A 71 -1.84 -12.13 -9.57
C ALA A 71 -2.21 -13.38 -8.75
N GLU A 72 -3.50 -13.78 -8.78
CA GLU A 72 -3.98 -15.02 -8.15
C GLU A 72 -3.70 -16.27 -9.02
N GLN A 73 -3.41 -16.11 -10.32
CA GLN A 73 -3.12 -17.22 -11.24
C GLN A 73 -1.62 -17.58 -11.38
N ALA A 74 -0.71 -16.85 -10.75
CA ALA A 74 0.73 -17.11 -10.83
C ALA A 74 1.29 -17.97 -9.67
N GLY A 75 0.41 -18.66 -8.94
CA GLY A 75 0.75 -19.51 -7.80
C GLY A 75 0.23 -20.94 -7.94
N GLU A 76 0.61 -21.63 -9.02
CA GLU A 76 0.58 -23.10 -9.13
C GLU A 76 2.00 -23.64 -9.37
#